data_AF-Q5NLB7-F1
#
_entry.id   AF-Q5NLB7-F1
#
_cell.length_a   1.000
_cell.length_b   1.000
_cell.length_c   1.000
_cell.angle_alpha   90.00
_cell.angle_beta   90.00
_cell.angle_gamma   90.00
#
_symmetry.space_group_name_H-M   'P 1'
#
loop_
_entity.id
_entity.type
_entity.pdbx_description
1 polymer ?
#
loop_
_entity_poly.entity_id
_entity_poly.type
_entity_poly.pdbx_seq_one_letter_code
_entity_poly.pdbx_strand_id
1 'polypeptide(L)'
;MKNTFSLLRKIILAGCLLGSYGSHAWGRPSKIIAPAHSDIVTEASDKSDKYEADIAGYTLALQWSPEYCRGKTTHAADAYQCGTGRFFSFVSDGLWGVDAAGKRLQYCKEATALPLATIDKMADVTPSAQLVQQQWTKYGACTASKAEDYFSRISTLFRKIHFPDMNRLSSDPDLTIAKLKDAFVEANRHLDSKAIKVVVNHKNWLTGIRLCYNADFKFQNCLADSVTPPADTKIKVKPGFQLRPVFG
;
A
#
# COMPACT_ATOMS: atom_id res chain seq x y z
N MET A 1 79.08 11.48 -25.92
CA MET A 1 79.59 10.25 -26.58
C MET A 1 78.48 9.71 -27.47
N LYS A 2 78.84 9.36 -28.70
CA LYS A 2 77.98 9.03 -29.85
C LYS A 2 77.43 7.61 -29.75
N ASN A 3 76.28 7.36 -30.40
CA ASN A 3 75.93 6.21 -31.27
C ASN A 3 74.45 5.78 -31.05
N THR A 4 73.47 6.15 -31.88
CA THR A 4 73.06 5.65 -33.23
C THR A 4 72.35 4.29 -33.28
N PHE A 5 71.04 4.36 -33.59
CA PHE A 5 70.25 3.63 -34.62
C PHE A 5 70.54 2.16 -34.98
N SER A 6 69.46 1.32 -35.02
CA SER A 6 69.06 0.39 -36.11
C SER A 6 67.83 -0.44 -35.65
N LEU A 7 66.63 -0.37 -36.21
CA LEU A 7 66.07 -0.94 -37.46
C LEU A 7 66.10 -2.50 -37.61
N LEU A 8 64.88 -3.08 -37.56
CA LEU A 8 64.26 -4.12 -38.42
C LEU A 8 64.84 -5.55 -38.57
N ARG A 9 64.00 -6.57 -38.26
CA ARG A 9 63.70 -7.81 -39.06
C ARG A 9 62.65 -8.68 -38.31
N LYS A 10 61.37 -8.75 -38.75
CA LYS A 10 60.69 -9.79 -39.58
C LYS A 10 60.99 -11.27 -39.26
N ILE A 11 59.92 -12.07 -39.02
CA ILE A 11 59.57 -13.43 -39.53
C ILE A 11 58.12 -13.74 -39.03
N ILE A 12 57.05 -13.70 -39.84
CA ILE A 12 56.38 -14.74 -40.67
C ILE A 12 55.83 -15.97 -39.88
N LEU A 13 54.49 -16.18 -39.81
CA LEU A 13 53.72 -17.23 -40.51
C LEU A 13 52.25 -17.37 -40.03
N ALA A 14 51.37 -17.43 -41.04
CA ALA A 14 50.17 -18.27 -41.21
C ALA A 14 49.21 -18.58 -40.05
N GLY A 15 47.91 -18.31 -40.29
CA GLY A 15 46.82 -18.92 -39.53
C GLY A 15 45.44 -18.39 -39.92
N CYS A 16 44.92 -18.81 -41.08
CA CYS A 16 43.50 -18.72 -41.38
C CYS A 16 42.71 -19.62 -40.42
N LEU A 17 41.90 -19.03 -39.54
CA LEU A 17 40.69 -19.67 -39.04
C LEU A 17 39.58 -18.62 -39.04
N LEU A 18 38.61 -18.81 -39.94
CA LEU A 18 37.30 -18.18 -39.91
C LEU A 18 36.60 -18.63 -38.63
N GLY A 19 36.77 -17.84 -37.56
CA GLY A 19 35.95 -17.94 -36.37
C GLY A 19 34.56 -17.40 -36.67
N SER A 20 33.60 -18.31 -36.75
CA SER A 20 32.17 -18.02 -36.77
C SER A 20 31.85 -16.97 -35.70
N TYR A 21 31.38 -15.79 -36.12
CA TYR A 21 30.75 -14.84 -35.22
C TYR A 21 29.51 -15.52 -34.64
N GLY A 22 29.67 -16.09 -33.44
CA GLY A 22 28.55 -16.47 -32.61
C GLY A 22 27.76 -15.20 -32.31
N SER A 23 26.56 -15.12 -32.84
CA SER A 23 25.56 -14.15 -32.43
C SER A 23 25.41 -14.22 -30.91
N HIS A 24 26.03 -13.29 -30.19
CA HIS A 24 25.61 -13.01 -28.82
C HIS A 24 24.22 -12.42 -28.92
N ALA A 25 23.24 -13.32 -28.81
CA ALA A 25 21.85 -12.98 -28.60
C ALA A 25 21.80 -12.03 -27.41
N TRP A 26 21.50 -10.78 -27.71
CA TRP A 26 21.14 -9.78 -26.73
C TRP A 26 20.01 -10.39 -25.90
N GLY A 27 20.29 -10.66 -24.63
CA GLY A 27 19.30 -11.11 -23.68
C GLY A 27 18.12 -10.15 -23.73
N ARG A 28 16.92 -10.71 -23.90
CA ARG A 28 15.67 -9.96 -23.78
C ARG A 28 15.70 -9.19 -22.46
N PRO A 29 15.21 -7.93 -22.40
CA PRO A 29 14.99 -7.30 -21.12
C PRO A 29 14.05 -8.20 -20.33
N SER A 30 14.52 -8.74 -19.20
CA SER A 30 13.67 -9.45 -18.26
C SER A 30 12.51 -8.52 -17.94
N LYS A 31 11.32 -8.96 -18.35
CA LYS A 31 10.04 -8.39 -17.95
C LYS A 31 10.15 -8.14 -16.45
N ILE A 32 10.08 -6.88 -16.02
CA ILE A 32 10.05 -6.53 -14.60
C ILE A 32 8.75 -7.15 -14.08
N ILE A 33 8.84 -8.37 -13.56
CA ILE A 33 7.76 -9.01 -12.83
C ILE A 33 7.71 -8.24 -11.53
N ALA A 34 6.71 -7.36 -11.40
CA ALA A 34 6.42 -6.71 -10.13
C ALA A 34 6.32 -7.81 -9.06
N PRO A 35 7.11 -7.75 -7.97
CA PRO A 35 7.12 -8.79 -6.96
C PRO A 35 5.75 -8.89 -6.29
N ALA A 36 5.29 -10.13 -6.10
CA ALA A 36 4.09 -10.43 -5.35
C ALA A 36 4.33 -10.16 -3.85
N HIS A 37 3.80 -9.06 -3.34
CA HIS A 37 3.40 -8.86 -1.96
C HIS A 37 2.26 -9.82 -1.61
N SER A 38 2.53 -10.73 -0.67
CA SER A 38 1.50 -11.38 0.12
C SER A 38 1.39 -10.71 1.50
N ASP A 39 0.19 -10.75 2.05
CA ASP A 39 -0.10 -10.61 3.47
C ASP A 39 -0.34 -9.18 4.00
N ILE A 40 -1.42 -8.60 3.48
CA ILE A 40 -2.52 -8.11 4.32
C ILE A 40 -3.49 -9.30 4.40
N VAL A 41 -3.92 -9.69 5.61
CA VAL A 41 -4.78 -10.87 5.92
C VAL A 41 -5.12 -11.66 4.66
N THR A 42 -4.40 -12.74 4.44
CA THR A 42 -4.69 -13.72 3.40
C THR A 42 -6.06 -14.34 3.67
N GLU A 43 -7.13 -13.58 3.44
CA GLU A 43 -8.30 -14.13 2.77
C GLU A 43 -7.75 -14.57 1.42
N ALA A 44 -7.34 -15.84 1.35
CA ALA A 44 -7.06 -16.51 0.10
C ALA A 44 -8.31 -16.30 -0.76
N SER A 45 -8.27 -15.31 -1.66
CA SER A 45 -9.40 -15.03 -2.51
C SER A 45 -9.39 -16.07 -3.61
N ASP A 46 -10.11 -17.15 -3.37
CA ASP A 46 -10.70 -17.88 -4.47
C ASP A 46 -11.61 -16.90 -5.23
N LYS A 47 -11.61 -16.94 -6.57
CA LYS A 47 -12.49 -16.11 -7.40
C LYS A 47 -13.98 -16.41 -7.16
N SER A 48 -14.28 -17.38 -6.28
CA SER A 48 -15.62 -17.78 -5.86
C SER A 48 -16.37 -16.75 -4.99
N ASP A 49 -15.71 -15.72 -4.46
CA ASP A 49 -16.39 -14.69 -3.65
C ASP A 49 -16.83 -13.45 -4.44
N LYS A 50 -17.25 -13.58 -5.71
CA LYS A 50 -17.87 -12.46 -6.45
C LYS A 50 -19.13 -12.01 -5.71
N TYR A 51 -19.23 -10.72 -5.43
CA TYR A 51 -20.42 -10.15 -4.80
C TYR A 51 -20.70 -8.73 -5.27
N GLU A 52 -21.92 -8.52 -5.79
CA GLU A 52 -22.42 -7.26 -6.32
C GLU A 52 -23.83 -7.01 -5.78
N ALA A 53 -24.12 -5.76 -5.42
CA ALA A 53 -25.38 -5.31 -4.85
C ALA A 53 -25.50 -3.78 -5.03
N ASP A 54 -26.64 -3.20 -4.65
CA ASP A 54 -26.76 -1.75 -4.59
C ASP A 54 -25.83 -1.17 -3.52
N ILE A 55 -25.11 -0.10 -3.87
CA ILE A 55 -24.17 0.55 -2.97
C ILE A 55 -24.94 1.46 -2.02
N ALA A 56 -24.99 1.09 -0.73
CA ALA A 56 -25.55 1.92 0.33
C ALA A 56 -24.51 2.87 0.97
N GLY A 57 -23.23 2.57 0.77
CA GLY A 57 -22.13 3.41 1.26
C GLY A 57 -20.76 2.86 0.90
N TYR A 58 -19.74 3.45 1.50
CA TYR A 58 -18.35 3.12 1.24
C TYR A 58 -17.55 2.96 2.52
N THR A 59 -16.48 2.17 2.46
CA THR A 59 -15.50 2.07 3.52
C THR A 59 -14.11 2.30 2.95
N LEU A 60 -13.39 3.29 3.47
CA LEU A 60 -11.97 3.49 3.20
C LEU A 60 -11.16 2.73 4.26
N ALA A 61 -10.33 1.81 3.80
CA ALA A 61 -9.39 1.09 4.64
C ALA A 61 -8.04 1.78 4.67
N LEU A 62 -7.57 2.07 5.88
CA LEU A 62 -6.25 2.61 6.14
C LEU A 62 -5.42 1.59 6.93
N GLN A 63 -4.18 1.40 6.52
CA GLN A 63 -3.21 0.53 7.17
C GLN A 63 -2.17 1.37 7.92
N TRP A 64 -1.82 0.94 9.13
CA TRP A 64 -0.74 1.51 9.92
C TRP A 64 0.61 0.89 9.54
N SER A 65 1.41 1.61 8.76
CA SER A 65 2.66 1.08 8.18
C SER A 65 3.70 0.62 9.22
N PRO A 66 3.93 1.29 10.37
CA PRO A 66 4.89 0.82 11.37
C PRO A 66 4.60 -0.58 11.90
N GLU A 67 3.32 -0.95 11.99
CA GLU A 67 2.93 -2.30 12.37
C GLU A 67 3.03 -3.28 11.19
N TYR A 68 2.57 -2.88 9.99
CA TYR A 68 2.70 -3.68 8.77
C TYR A 68 4.16 -4.05 8.45
N CYS A 69 5.07 -3.10 8.61
CA CYS A 69 6.49 -3.26 8.30
C CYS A 69 7.27 -4.04 9.35
N ARG A 70 6.63 -4.49 10.44
CA ARG A 70 7.30 -5.32 11.45
C ARG A 70 7.79 -6.62 10.80
N GLY A 71 9.11 -6.77 10.70
CA GLY A 71 9.75 -7.94 10.10
C GLY A 71 9.81 -7.91 8.56
N LYS A 72 9.37 -6.83 7.90
CA LYS A 72 9.35 -6.73 6.42
C LYS A 72 10.40 -5.77 5.84
N THR A 73 11.33 -5.26 6.65
CA THR A 73 12.30 -4.23 6.23
C THR A 73 13.29 -4.70 5.16
N THR A 74 13.52 -6.02 5.07
CA THR A 74 14.40 -6.66 4.07
C THR A 74 13.62 -7.34 2.95
N HIS A 75 12.29 -7.27 2.97
CA HIS A 75 11.46 -7.92 1.96
C HIS A 75 11.47 -7.10 0.67
N ALA A 76 11.93 -7.70 -0.43
CA ALA A 76 12.06 -7.01 -1.71
C ALA A 76 10.72 -6.48 -2.23
N ALA A 77 9.62 -7.21 -1.98
CA ALA A 77 8.27 -6.74 -2.31
C ALA A 77 7.98 -5.43 -1.54
N ASP A 78 8.13 -5.42 -0.22
CA ASP A 78 7.76 -4.30 0.63
C ASP A 78 8.79 -3.16 0.69
N ALA A 79 9.88 -3.24 -0.06
CA ALA A 79 11.02 -2.32 0.02
C ALA A 79 10.61 -0.84 -0.16
N TYR A 80 9.58 -0.56 -0.96
CA TYR A 80 9.11 0.83 -1.16
C TYR A 80 8.43 1.41 0.09
N GLN A 81 7.64 0.61 0.83
CA GLN A 81 6.94 1.05 2.03
C GLN A 81 7.78 0.86 3.30
N CYS A 82 8.54 -0.23 3.40
CA CYS A 82 9.20 -0.71 4.62
C CYS A 82 10.73 -0.64 4.57
N GLY A 83 11.32 -0.32 3.43
CA GLY A 83 12.78 -0.24 3.29
C GLY A 83 13.40 0.89 4.09
N THR A 84 14.72 0.84 4.26
CA THR A 84 15.49 1.86 4.98
C THR A 84 15.23 3.26 4.42
N GLY A 85 14.96 4.23 5.30
CA GLY A 85 14.67 5.61 4.93
C GLY A 85 13.26 5.86 4.40
N ARG A 86 12.38 4.84 4.44
CA ARG A 86 10.96 4.97 4.13
C ARG A 86 10.17 5.16 5.42
N PHE A 87 9.34 6.19 5.43
CA PHE A 87 8.65 6.66 6.64
C PHE A 87 7.17 6.87 6.36
N PHE A 88 6.48 5.79 5.99
CA PHE A 88 5.03 5.84 5.84
C PHE A 88 4.35 5.74 7.20
N SER A 89 3.29 6.54 7.38
CA SER A 89 2.39 6.47 8.52
C SER A 89 1.16 5.64 8.13
N PHE A 90 -0.04 6.22 8.15
CA PHE A 90 -1.18 5.60 7.50
C PHE A 90 -1.02 5.62 5.98
N VAL A 91 -1.45 4.54 5.34
CA VAL A 91 -1.55 4.39 3.88
C VAL A 91 -2.90 3.80 3.53
N SER A 92 -3.42 4.06 2.33
CA SER A 92 -4.67 3.47 1.86
C SER A 92 -4.47 2.01 1.46
N ASP A 93 -5.27 1.14 2.07
CA ASP A 93 -5.41 -0.28 1.80
C ASP A 93 -6.59 -0.57 0.84
N GLY A 94 -7.49 0.41 0.64
CA GLY A 94 -8.47 0.39 -0.45
C GLY A 94 -9.77 1.09 -0.10
N LEU A 95 -10.65 1.23 -1.10
CA LEU A 95 -12.00 1.77 -0.95
C LEU A 95 -12.99 0.78 -1.54
N TRP A 96 -13.99 0.36 -0.79
CA TRP A 96 -15.02 -0.53 -1.31
C TRP A 96 -16.42 -0.03 -1.03
N GLY A 97 -17.33 -0.35 -1.93
CA GLY A 97 -18.77 -0.21 -1.72
C GLY A 97 -19.26 -1.28 -0.74
N VAL A 98 -20.26 -0.92 0.06
CA VAL A 98 -21.00 -1.85 0.90
C VAL A 98 -22.49 -1.78 0.56
N ASP A 99 -23.18 -2.91 0.70
CA ASP A 99 -24.64 -2.95 0.64
C ASP A 99 -25.29 -2.40 1.92
N ALA A 100 -26.63 -2.42 1.98
CA ALA A 100 -27.39 -1.95 3.13
C ALA A 100 -27.12 -2.75 4.42
N ALA A 101 -26.62 -3.98 4.32
CA ALA A 101 -26.24 -4.83 5.45
C ALA A 101 -24.75 -4.65 5.84
N GLY A 102 -23.98 -3.85 5.10
CA GLY A 102 -22.55 -3.64 5.33
C GLY A 102 -21.66 -4.69 4.67
N LYS A 103 -22.21 -5.58 3.84
CA LYS A 103 -21.43 -6.57 3.10
C LYS A 103 -20.67 -5.88 1.98
N ARG A 104 -19.36 -6.14 1.94
CA ARG A 104 -18.42 -5.58 0.97
C ARG A 104 -18.66 -6.16 -0.43
N LEU A 105 -18.84 -5.28 -1.41
CA LEU A 105 -18.84 -5.65 -2.83
C LEU A 105 -17.41 -5.97 -3.27
N GLN A 106 -17.25 -7.00 -4.10
CA GLN A 106 -15.94 -7.41 -4.61
C GLN A 106 -16.02 -8.23 -5.91
N TYR A 107 -14.99 -8.09 -6.74
CA TYR A 107 -14.82 -8.80 -8.02
C TYR A 107 -16.02 -8.67 -8.98
N CYS A 108 -16.69 -7.51 -8.99
CA CYS A 108 -17.93 -7.32 -9.76
C CYS A 108 -17.70 -7.40 -11.28
N LYS A 109 -16.54 -6.91 -11.75
CA LYS A 109 -16.16 -6.89 -13.16
C LYS A 109 -14.71 -7.33 -13.33
N GLU A 110 -14.42 -7.94 -14.48
CA GLU A 110 -13.04 -8.21 -14.88
C GLU A 110 -12.28 -6.90 -15.08
N ALA A 111 -11.06 -6.84 -14.56
CA ALA A 111 -10.23 -5.66 -14.57
C ALA A 111 -8.94 -5.94 -15.35
N THR A 112 -8.61 -5.05 -16.28
CA THR A 112 -7.34 -5.08 -16.99
C THR A 112 -6.21 -4.50 -16.15
N ALA A 113 -4.98 -4.71 -16.61
CA ALA A 113 -3.80 -4.09 -15.99
C ALA A 113 -3.89 -2.57 -16.06
N LEU A 114 -3.56 -1.91 -14.95
CA LEU A 114 -3.52 -0.47 -14.84
C LEU A 114 -2.32 0.11 -15.62
N PRO A 115 -2.48 1.30 -16.24
CA PRO A 115 -1.34 2.05 -16.73
C PRO A 115 -0.35 2.38 -15.60
N LEU A 116 0.95 2.29 -15.87
CA LEU A 116 1.99 2.62 -14.87
C LEU A 116 1.82 4.04 -14.31
N ALA A 117 1.42 4.99 -15.14
CA ALA A 117 1.16 6.37 -14.70
C ALA A 117 0.04 6.48 -13.64
N THR A 118 -0.94 5.58 -13.65
CA THR A 118 -2.00 5.52 -12.62
C THR A 118 -1.44 4.96 -11.32
N ILE A 119 -0.56 3.96 -11.41
CA ILE A 119 0.13 3.36 -10.26
C ILE A 119 1.06 4.38 -9.61
N ASP A 120 1.88 5.08 -10.38
CA ASP A 120 2.85 6.04 -9.88
C ASP A 120 2.19 7.21 -9.13
N LYS A 121 1.02 7.65 -9.60
CA LYS A 121 0.22 8.70 -8.93
C LYS A 121 -0.29 8.30 -7.55
N MET A 122 -0.32 7.01 -7.25
CA MET A 122 -0.77 6.49 -5.96
C MET A 122 0.38 6.24 -4.99
N ALA A 123 1.65 6.43 -5.38
CA ALA A 123 2.79 6.01 -4.58
C ALA A 123 2.88 6.65 -3.18
N ASP A 124 2.33 7.85 -2.99
CA ASP A 124 2.26 8.53 -1.68
C ASP A 124 1.08 8.07 -0.81
N VAL A 125 0.01 7.56 -1.43
CA VAL A 125 -1.23 7.14 -0.76
C VAL A 125 -1.26 5.63 -0.54
N THR A 126 -0.86 4.83 -1.52
CA THR A 126 -0.77 3.37 -1.51
C THR A 126 0.60 2.97 -2.07
N PRO A 127 1.62 2.79 -1.20
CA PRO A 127 3.01 2.58 -1.60
C PRO A 127 3.30 1.13 -2.05
N SER A 128 2.46 0.56 -2.91
CA SER A 128 2.66 -0.75 -3.53
C SER A 128 1.91 -0.83 -4.86
N ALA A 129 2.65 -1.07 -5.95
CA ALA A 129 2.09 -1.20 -7.29
C ALA A 129 1.09 -2.36 -7.41
N GLN A 130 1.41 -3.49 -6.79
CA GLN A 130 0.51 -4.64 -6.79
C GLN A 130 -0.75 -4.36 -5.98
N LEU A 131 -0.64 -3.69 -4.82
CA LEU A 131 -1.82 -3.36 -4.02
C LEU A 131 -2.75 -2.40 -4.77
N VAL A 132 -2.20 -1.43 -5.51
CA VAL A 132 -3.00 -0.55 -6.39
C VAL A 132 -3.75 -1.39 -7.43
N GLN A 133 -3.10 -2.32 -8.12
CA GLN A 133 -3.77 -3.22 -9.06
C GLN A 133 -4.85 -4.09 -8.38
N GLN A 134 -4.55 -4.66 -7.23
CA GLN A 134 -5.49 -5.49 -6.46
C GLN A 134 -6.71 -4.70 -6.01
N GLN A 135 -6.54 -3.46 -5.55
CA GLN A 135 -7.64 -2.58 -5.17
C GLN A 135 -8.58 -2.33 -6.35
N TRP A 136 -8.05 -2.10 -7.56
CA TRP A 136 -8.87 -1.91 -8.76
C TRP A 136 -9.63 -3.19 -9.13
N THR A 137 -8.92 -4.32 -9.21
CA THR A 137 -9.50 -5.61 -9.58
C THR A 137 -10.55 -6.10 -8.58
N LYS A 138 -10.30 -5.92 -7.28
CA LYS A 138 -11.18 -6.40 -6.23
C LYS A 138 -12.33 -5.44 -5.95
N TYR A 139 -12.09 -4.13 -5.85
CA TYR A 139 -13.09 -3.17 -5.34
C TYR A 139 -13.41 -2.04 -6.31
N GLY A 140 -12.41 -1.54 -7.03
CA GLY A 140 -12.57 -0.36 -7.88
C GLY A 140 -13.56 -0.58 -9.01
N ALA A 141 -13.48 -1.72 -9.70
CA ALA A 141 -14.38 -2.04 -10.81
C ALA A 141 -15.85 -2.24 -10.39
N CYS A 142 -16.12 -2.43 -9.09
CA CYS A 142 -17.48 -2.43 -8.53
C CYS A 142 -18.05 -1.02 -8.35
N THR A 143 -17.19 -0.02 -8.15
CA THR A 143 -17.59 1.31 -7.65
C THR A 143 -17.38 2.44 -8.64
N ALA A 144 -16.61 2.20 -9.70
CA ALA A 144 -16.35 3.17 -10.75
C ALA A 144 -16.26 2.52 -12.13
N SER A 145 -16.57 3.29 -13.17
CA SER A 145 -16.37 2.88 -14.57
C SER A 145 -14.91 3.00 -15.02
N LYS A 146 -14.12 3.86 -14.38
CA LYS A 146 -12.72 4.14 -14.73
C LYS A 146 -11.84 4.07 -13.49
N ALA A 147 -10.62 3.56 -13.65
CA ALA A 147 -9.66 3.44 -12.57
C ALA A 147 -9.23 4.81 -12.03
N GLU A 148 -9.09 5.80 -12.92
CA GLU A 148 -8.70 7.16 -12.57
C GLU A 148 -9.69 7.80 -11.59
N ASP A 149 -10.99 7.59 -11.81
CA ASP A 149 -12.04 8.12 -10.94
C ASP A 149 -12.02 7.45 -9.56
N TYR A 150 -11.78 6.13 -9.53
CA TYR A 150 -11.64 5.37 -8.29
C TYR A 150 -10.44 5.84 -7.45
N PHE A 151 -9.25 5.94 -8.07
CA PHE A 151 -8.04 6.34 -7.37
C PHE A 151 -8.05 7.82 -6.98
N SER A 152 -8.57 8.70 -7.83
CA SER A 152 -8.79 10.12 -7.48
C SER A 152 -9.65 10.24 -6.22
N ARG A 153 -10.67 9.39 -6.08
CA ARG A 153 -11.53 9.36 -4.91
C ARG A 153 -10.80 8.88 -3.66
N ILE A 154 -10.02 7.80 -3.76
CA ILE A 154 -9.17 7.32 -2.66
C ILE A 154 -8.24 8.44 -2.20
N SER A 155 -7.48 9.06 -3.10
CA SER A 155 -6.54 10.12 -2.76
C SER A 155 -7.25 11.32 -2.11
N THR A 156 -8.44 11.69 -2.61
CA THR A 156 -9.23 12.79 -2.04
C THR A 156 -9.69 12.49 -0.63
N LEU A 157 -10.24 11.29 -0.38
CA LEU A 157 -10.71 10.90 0.95
C LEU A 157 -9.53 10.76 1.92
N PHE A 158 -8.45 10.11 1.50
CA PHE A 158 -7.24 9.91 2.30
C PHE A 158 -6.63 11.25 2.75
N ARG A 159 -6.43 12.19 1.82
CA ARG A 159 -5.79 13.49 2.09
C ARG A 159 -6.65 14.45 2.91
N LYS A 160 -7.97 14.21 2.99
CA LYS A 160 -8.87 14.98 3.86
C LYS A 160 -8.78 14.61 5.33
N ILE A 161 -8.15 13.47 5.67
CA ILE A 161 -8.04 13.02 7.06
C ILE A 161 -6.81 13.66 7.71
N HIS A 162 -7.03 14.32 8.83
CA HIS A 162 -5.96 14.74 9.73
C HIS A 162 -5.64 13.59 10.69
N PHE A 163 -4.45 13.01 10.58
CA PHE A 163 -4.02 11.95 11.48
C PHE A 163 -3.54 12.54 12.82
N PRO A 164 -3.97 11.99 13.98
CA PRO A 164 -3.49 12.46 15.27
C PRO A 164 -2.02 12.11 15.48
N ASP A 165 -1.42 12.66 16.54
CA ASP A 165 -0.05 12.31 16.94
C ASP A 165 0.02 10.86 17.45
N MET A 166 0.34 9.94 16.53
CA MET A 166 0.43 8.52 16.82
C MET A 166 1.62 8.16 17.74
N ASN A 167 2.64 9.03 17.85
CA ASN A 167 3.75 8.82 18.76
C ASN A 167 3.33 9.11 20.19
N ARG A 168 2.59 10.20 20.40
CA ARG A 168 1.97 10.48 21.70
C ARG A 168 1.06 9.33 22.14
N LEU A 169 0.23 8.81 21.23
CA LEU A 169 -0.65 7.67 21.52
C LEU A 169 0.15 6.39 21.81
N SER A 170 1.25 6.15 21.07
CA SER A 170 2.14 5.01 21.32
C SER A 170 2.78 5.02 22.71
N SER A 171 2.88 6.18 23.37
CA SER A 171 3.45 6.33 24.71
C SER A 171 2.39 6.29 25.83
N ASP A 172 1.10 6.23 25.52
CA ASP A 172 0.04 6.11 26.53
C ASP A 172 -0.11 4.64 27.01
N PRO A 173 0.23 4.30 28.27
CA PRO A 173 0.10 2.94 28.79
C PRO A 173 -1.36 2.50 28.98
N ASP A 174 -2.30 3.45 28.97
CA ASP A 174 -3.73 3.23 29.12
C ASP A 174 -4.48 3.52 27.81
N LEU A 175 -3.80 3.42 26.66
CA LEU A 175 -4.45 3.60 25.36
C LEU A 175 -5.53 2.54 25.14
N THR A 176 -6.75 2.99 24.88
CA THR A 176 -7.91 2.17 24.50
C THR A 176 -8.37 2.51 23.08
N ILE A 177 -9.24 1.66 22.52
CA ILE A 177 -9.92 1.95 21.24
C ILE A 177 -10.68 3.28 21.33
N ALA A 178 -11.39 3.54 22.43
CA ALA A 178 -12.11 4.80 22.64
C ALA A 178 -11.16 6.01 22.57
N LYS A 179 -10.07 5.99 23.34
CA LYS A 179 -9.07 7.08 23.34
C LYS A 179 -8.44 7.31 21.97
N LEU A 180 -8.16 6.23 21.22
CA LEU A 180 -7.65 6.36 19.84
C LEU A 180 -8.68 7.07 18.96
N LYS A 181 -9.96 6.68 19.04
CA LYS A 181 -11.03 7.29 18.26
C LYS A 181 -11.25 8.76 18.65
N ASP A 182 -11.20 9.08 19.93
CA ASP A 182 -11.32 10.45 20.42
C ASP A 182 -10.19 11.34 19.87
N ALA A 183 -8.96 10.83 19.80
CA ALA A 183 -7.85 11.56 19.18
C ALA A 183 -8.09 11.85 17.68
N PHE A 184 -8.72 10.93 16.95
CA PHE A 184 -9.12 11.17 15.56
C PHE A 184 -10.24 12.20 15.44
N VAL A 185 -11.23 12.15 16.32
CA VAL A 185 -12.34 13.12 16.36
C VAL A 185 -11.81 14.52 16.69
N GLU A 186 -10.89 14.64 17.64
CA GLU A 186 -10.24 15.91 18.00
C GLU A 186 -9.47 16.50 16.82
N ALA A 187 -8.76 15.65 16.06
CA ALA A 187 -8.06 16.07 14.85
C ALA A 187 -9.00 16.41 13.67
N ASN A 188 -10.26 15.93 13.68
CA ASN A 188 -11.20 16.04 12.57
C ASN A 188 -12.61 16.37 13.06
N ARG A 189 -12.95 17.67 13.19
CA ARG A 189 -14.25 18.12 13.75
C ARG A 189 -15.52 17.61 13.02
N HIS A 190 -15.39 17.07 11.81
CA HIS A 190 -16.50 16.54 11.01
C HIS A 190 -16.65 15.01 11.13
N LEU A 191 -15.74 14.35 11.84
CA LEU A 191 -15.67 12.91 12.00
C LEU A 191 -16.30 12.53 13.35
N ASP A 192 -17.31 11.66 13.32
CA ASP A 192 -17.85 11.03 14.52
C ASP A 192 -17.05 9.76 14.85
N SER A 193 -16.88 9.45 16.13
CA SER A 193 -16.17 8.23 16.55
C SER A 193 -16.84 6.98 15.97
N LYS A 194 -18.16 6.94 15.79
CA LYS A 194 -18.90 5.82 15.19
C LYS A 194 -18.59 5.62 13.71
N ALA A 195 -18.03 6.61 13.02
CA ALA A 195 -17.55 6.49 11.65
C ALA A 195 -16.17 5.83 11.53
N ILE A 196 -15.55 5.49 12.67
CA ILE A 196 -14.23 4.87 12.75
C ILE A 196 -14.36 3.45 13.33
N LYS A 197 -13.92 2.45 12.57
CA LYS A 197 -13.61 1.11 13.10
C LYS A 197 -12.11 0.97 13.27
N VAL A 198 -11.69 0.44 14.42
CA VAL A 198 -10.28 0.20 14.73
C VAL A 198 -9.95 -1.26 14.44
N VAL A 199 -8.84 -1.49 13.74
CA VAL A 199 -8.38 -2.83 13.37
C VAL A 199 -7.08 -3.12 14.12
N VAL A 200 -7.07 -4.23 14.84
CA VAL A 200 -5.91 -4.71 15.60
C VAL A 200 -5.60 -6.14 15.23
N ASN A 201 -4.35 -6.56 15.45
CA ASN A 201 -4.00 -7.97 15.41
C ASN A 201 -4.37 -8.70 16.71
N HIS A 202 -4.15 -10.01 16.75
CA HIS A 202 -4.38 -10.88 17.91
C HIS A 202 -3.59 -10.50 19.19
N LYS A 203 -2.60 -9.61 19.10
CA LYS A 203 -1.82 -9.06 20.24
C LYS A 203 -2.23 -7.63 20.59
N ASN A 204 -3.37 -7.16 20.10
CA ASN A 204 -3.91 -5.81 20.25
C ASN A 204 -2.99 -4.70 19.72
N TRP A 205 -2.10 -4.98 18.77
CA TRP A 205 -1.40 -3.91 18.05
C TRP A 205 -2.28 -3.36 16.93
N LEU A 206 -2.37 -2.03 16.85
CA LEU A 206 -3.06 -1.32 15.78
C LEU A 206 -2.43 -1.66 14.42
N THR A 207 -3.23 -2.29 13.55
CA THR A 207 -2.85 -2.57 12.16
C THR A 207 -3.48 -1.58 11.20
N GLY A 208 -4.54 -0.88 11.60
CA GLY A 208 -5.21 0.09 10.74
C GLY A 208 -6.54 0.60 11.31
N ILE A 209 -7.22 1.40 10.50
CA ILE A 209 -8.59 1.82 10.76
C ILE A 209 -9.44 1.65 9.50
N ARG A 210 -10.77 1.67 9.67
CA ARG A 210 -11.73 1.80 8.58
C ARG A 210 -12.56 3.05 8.82
N LEU A 211 -12.73 3.86 7.79
CA LEU A 211 -13.58 5.06 7.79
C LEU A 211 -14.80 4.81 6.93
N CYS A 212 -15.98 4.98 7.51
CA CYS A 212 -17.24 4.69 6.84
C CYS A 212 -17.92 5.95 6.31
N TYR A 213 -18.44 5.86 5.09
CA TYR A 213 -19.09 6.94 4.38
C TYR A 213 -20.43 6.48 3.82
N ASN A 214 -21.39 7.39 3.72
CA ASN A 214 -22.60 7.16 2.95
C ASN A 214 -22.31 7.21 1.43
N ALA A 215 -23.33 7.01 0.61
CA ALA A 215 -23.20 7.03 -0.86
C ALA A 215 -22.65 8.37 -1.40
N ASP A 216 -22.86 9.49 -0.68
CA ASP A 216 -22.38 10.82 -1.05
C ASP A 216 -20.96 11.13 -0.52
N PHE A 217 -20.26 10.14 0.04
CA PHE A 217 -18.94 10.30 0.65
C PHE A 217 -18.89 11.26 1.84
N LYS A 218 -19.99 11.39 2.58
CA LYS A 218 -20.02 12.02 3.92
C LYS A 218 -19.83 10.94 4.97
N PHE A 219 -19.13 11.27 6.06
CA PHE A 219 -18.95 10.33 7.16
C PHE A 219 -20.30 9.84 7.68
N GLN A 220 -20.37 8.54 7.92
CA GLN A 220 -21.52 7.91 8.55
C GLN A 220 -21.06 6.86 9.56
N ASN A 221 -21.96 6.48 10.44
CA ASN A 221 -21.70 5.37 11.36
C ASN A 221 -21.34 4.11 10.56
N CYS A 222 -20.27 3.46 10.95
CA CYS A 222 -19.96 2.15 10.40
C CYS A 222 -21.06 1.16 10.78
N LEU A 223 -21.58 0.43 9.79
CA LEU A 223 -22.52 -0.66 10.04
C LEU A 223 -21.88 -1.72 10.93
N ALA A 224 -22.64 -2.28 11.87
CA ALA A 224 -22.11 -3.26 12.81
C ALA A 224 -21.61 -4.50 12.06
N ASP A 225 -20.36 -4.89 12.31
CA ASP A 225 -19.84 -6.21 11.96
C ASP A 225 -19.17 -6.84 13.19
N SER A 226 -19.06 -8.16 13.18
CA SER A 226 -18.61 -8.96 14.33
C SER A 226 -17.14 -8.77 14.71
N VAL A 227 -16.41 -7.87 14.04
CA VAL A 227 -14.94 -7.83 14.02
C VAL A 227 -14.35 -6.68 14.85
N THR A 228 -15.16 -5.70 15.29
CA THR A 228 -14.64 -4.55 16.05
C THR A 228 -14.55 -4.89 17.55
N PRO A 229 -13.35 -4.82 18.18
CA PRO A 229 -13.25 -5.06 19.62
C PRO A 229 -13.98 -3.98 20.43
N PRO A 230 -14.38 -4.29 21.69
CA PRO A 230 -15.03 -3.32 22.58
C PRO A 230 -14.22 -2.03 22.76
N ALA A 231 -14.91 -0.89 22.98
CA ALA A 231 -14.28 0.43 23.02
C ALA A 231 -13.25 0.60 24.16
N ASP A 232 -13.42 -0.12 25.27
CA ASP A 232 -12.52 -0.15 26.43
C ASP A 232 -11.32 -1.09 26.25
N THR A 233 -11.26 -1.84 25.14
CA THR A 233 -10.13 -2.72 24.84
C THR A 233 -8.83 -1.92 24.81
N LYS A 234 -7.87 -2.32 25.65
CA LYS A 234 -6.50 -1.79 25.63
C LYS A 234 -5.77 -2.22 24.37
N ILE A 235 -5.16 -1.26 23.69
CA ILE A 235 -4.42 -1.47 22.44
C ILE A 235 -3.01 -0.88 22.53
N LYS A 236 -2.15 -1.32 21.61
CA LYS A 236 -0.79 -0.78 21.44
C LYS A 236 -0.66 -0.21 20.05
N VAL A 237 0.07 0.88 19.92
CA VAL A 237 0.42 1.48 18.64
C VAL A 237 1.93 1.38 18.49
N LYS A 238 2.42 0.91 17.34
CA LYS A 238 3.83 1.06 17.01
C LYS A 238 4.08 2.55 16.74
N PRO A 239 5.12 3.16 17.33
CA PRO A 239 5.40 4.56 17.08
C PRO A 239 5.58 4.78 15.57
N GLY A 240 5.00 5.87 15.09
CA GLY A 240 5.22 6.34 13.74
C GLY A 240 6.67 6.72 13.53
N PHE A 241 7.09 6.64 12.28
CA PHE A 241 8.32 7.28 11.87
C PHE A 241 8.07 8.78 11.77
N GLN A 242 8.05 9.48 12.91
CA GLN A 242 8.40 10.89 12.85
C GLN A 242 9.84 10.91 12.35
N LEU A 243 10.09 11.71 11.33
CA LEU A 243 11.42 12.26 11.15
C LEU A 243 11.86 12.68 12.54
N ARG A 244 12.90 12.06 13.10
CA ARG A 244 13.68 12.77 14.10
C ARG A 244 13.89 14.16 13.50
N PRO A 245 13.69 15.26 14.24
CA PRO A 245 14.25 16.53 13.81
C PRO A 245 15.68 16.20 13.39
N VAL A 246 16.01 16.40 12.13
CA VAL A 246 17.40 16.38 11.71
C VAL A 246 17.96 17.55 12.51
N PHE A 247 18.68 17.24 13.60
CA PHE A 247 19.04 18.18 14.66
C PHE A 247 19.53 19.53 14.10
N GLY A 248 19.18 20.64 14.77
CA GLY A 248 19.75 21.97 14.49
C GLY A 248 18.75 23.08 14.65
#